data_AF-A0AAW0E655-F1
#
_entry.id   AF-A0AAW0E655-F1
#
_cell.length_a   1.000
_cell.length_b   1.000
_cell.length_c   1.000
_cell.angle_alpha   90.00
_cell.angle_beta   90.00
_cell.angle_gamma   90.00
#
_symmetry.space_group_name_H-M   'P 1'
#
loop_
_entity.id
_entity.type
_entity.pdbx_description
1 polymer ?
#
loop_
_entity_poly.entity_id
_entity_poly.type
_entity_poly.pdbx_seq_one_letter_code
_entity_poly.pdbx_strand_id
1 'polypeptide(L)'
;MAADTGGDIYGDDEDDVKIYKFQRALYPGSAAEKWWKDLKDGDKSDFATLVKAFDAKWPMPQFISRPQALVINEIKANKLPLNEVGQVVKDEDGMEVLSHQAWAQRTWKLLADIPSGDSGTLLMEHVRDGLPVALRRLITPEAKLDSWEKWLAAVEAIDLHALNDVREEHGLPRGGVLDTETWGSPSNAENEAAITNIAQRLRVTYMLSPQRTPPPPPRRVTTPYTPQAARLSQPEFTSRPSQPRYNPPTYSSTPPQCAHSGEAQQYVRAIYSQSTSSLLQAAQAQAEETLPVSAGTQHAMPNWCAP
;
A
#
# COMPACT_ATOMS: atom_id res chain seq x y z
N MET A 1 50.25 -41.48 16.87
CA MET A 1 49.80 -40.10 17.14
C MET A 1 48.55 -39.89 16.31
N ALA A 2 47.39 -39.98 16.98
CA ALA A 2 46.08 -39.78 16.35
C ALA A 2 45.88 -38.27 16.16
N ALA A 3 45.57 -37.85 14.93
CA ALA A 3 45.11 -36.52 14.64
C ALA A 3 43.59 -36.51 14.80
N ASP A 4 43.17 -35.85 15.87
CA ASP A 4 41.81 -35.45 16.19
C ASP A 4 41.29 -34.49 15.11
N THR A 5 40.40 -34.97 14.25
CA THR A 5 39.65 -34.13 13.31
C THR A 5 38.38 -33.65 14.00
N GLY A 6 38.52 -32.68 14.89
CA GLY A 6 37.43 -31.85 15.37
C GLY A 6 36.92 -30.96 14.25
N GLY A 7 35.93 -31.45 13.50
CA GLY A 7 35.27 -30.78 12.39
C GLY A 7 33.79 -30.56 12.65
N ASP A 8 33.42 -30.08 13.83
CA ASP A 8 32.04 -29.69 14.17
C ASP A 8 31.88 -28.18 14.02
N ILE A 9 31.70 -27.70 12.78
CA ILE A 9 31.23 -26.32 12.56
C ILE A 9 30.17 -26.35 11.45
N TYR A 10 28.91 -26.23 11.87
CA TYR A 10 27.64 -26.16 11.10
C TYR A 10 26.94 -27.48 10.74
N GLY A 11 26.59 -28.28 11.74
CA GLY A 11 25.53 -29.30 11.66
C GLY A 11 24.10 -28.72 11.72
N ASP A 12 23.83 -27.65 10.98
CA ASP A 12 22.47 -27.06 10.92
C ASP A 12 21.54 -27.79 9.93
N ASP A 13 22.05 -28.86 9.31
CA ASP A 13 21.37 -29.65 8.29
C ASP A 13 20.67 -30.90 8.82
N GLU A 14 20.91 -31.30 10.07
CA GLU A 14 20.24 -32.46 10.67
C GLU A 14 18.75 -32.19 10.87
N ASP A 15 17.92 -33.10 10.37
CA ASP A 15 16.46 -32.96 10.41
C ASP A 15 15.94 -32.80 11.83
N ASP A 16 16.54 -33.49 12.81
CA ASP A 16 16.20 -33.39 14.22
C ASP A 16 16.34 -31.95 14.75
N VAL A 17 17.40 -31.24 14.33
CA VAL A 17 17.64 -29.83 14.70
C VAL A 17 16.59 -28.93 14.04
N LYS A 18 16.27 -29.17 12.76
CA LYS A 18 15.26 -28.39 12.01
C LYS A 18 13.85 -28.59 12.58
N ILE A 19 13.49 -29.83 12.89
CA ILE A 19 12.22 -30.21 13.52
C ILE A 19 12.09 -29.56 14.90
N TYR A 20 13.14 -29.61 15.72
CA TYR A 20 13.16 -28.96 17.03
C TYR A 20 12.98 -27.44 16.92
N LYS A 21 13.69 -26.80 15.99
CA LYS A 21 13.54 -25.35 15.72
C LYS A 21 12.12 -25.02 15.26
N PHE A 22 11.54 -25.82 14.35
CA PHE A 22 10.17 -25.65 13.88
C PHE A 22 9.17 -25.73 15.03
N GLN A 23 9.27 -26.76 15.88
CA GLN A 23 8.40 -26.93 17.05
C GLN A 23 8.46 -25.71 18.00
N ARG A 24 9.65 -25.16 18.22
CA ARG A 24 9.84 -23.97 19.09
C ARG A 24 9.34 -22.68 18.48
N ALA A 25 9.26 -22.59 17.15
CA ALA A 25 8.72 -21.43 16.46
C ALA A 25 7.18 -21.36 16.53
N LEU A 26 6.51 -22.46 16.92
CA LEU A 26 5.04 -22.48 17.05
C LEU A 26 4.60 -21.70 18.29
N TYR A 27 3.67 -20.76 18.08
CA TYR A 27 3.11 -19.99 19.19
C TYR A 27 2.28 -20.89 20.13
N PRO A 28 2.47 -20.82 21.46
CA PRO A 28 1.75 -21.66 22.40
C PRO A 28 0.23 -21.40 22.36
N GLY A 29 -0.55 -22.48 22.34
CA GLY A 29 -2.01 -22.45 22.24
C GLY A 29 -2.55 -22.17 20.83
N SER A 30 -1.68 -21.94 19.84
CA SER A 30 -2.09 -21.67 18.46
C SER A 30 -2.68 -22.90 17.77
N ALA A 31 -3.39 -22.67 16.66
CA ALA A 31 -3.87 -23.73 15.78
C ALA A 31 -2.71 -24.57 15.21
N ALA A 32 -1.53 -23.94 15.01
CA ALA A 32 -0.34 -24.60 14.50
C ALA A 32 0.27 -25.57 15.53
N GLU A 33 0.32 -25.19 16.81
CA GLU A 33 0.79 -26.08 17.89
C GLU A 33 -0.15 -27.27 18.09
N LYS A 34 -1.47 -27.06 18.04
CA LYS A 34 -2.46 -28.15 18.13
C LYS A 34 -2.32 -29.13 16.98
N TRP A 35 -2.21 -28.62 15.75
CA TRP A 35 -1.93 -29.45 14.58
C TRP A 35 -0.63 -30.24 14.70
N TRP A 36 0.44 -29.61 15.20
CA TRP A 36 1.72 -30.28 15.43
C TRP A 36 1.60 -31.45 16.43
N LYS A 37 0.81 -31.27 17.51
CA LYS A 37 0.54 -32.33 18.49
C LYS A 37 -0.25 -33.49 17.88
N ASP A 38 -1.21 -33.18 17.00
CA ASP A 38 -2.07 -34.16 16.34
C ASP A 38 -1.42 -34.82 15.09
N LEU A 39 -0.28 -34.30 14.62
CA LEU A 39 0.46 -34.84 13.48
C LEU A 39 1.05 -36.22 13.85
N LYS A 40 1.05 -37.17 12.90
CA LYS A 40 1.57 -38.53 13.14
C LYS A 40 3.08 -38.50 13.30
N ASP A 41 3.63 -39.39 14.13
CA ASP A 41 5.06 -39.42 14.40
C ASP A 41 5.92 -39.73 13.17
N GLY A 42 5.40 -40.50 12.20
CA GLY A 42 6.06 -40.72 10.92
C GLY A 42 6.13 -39.50 10.00
N ASP A 43 5.25 -38.51 10.21
CA ASP A 43 5.29 -37.23 9.48
C ASP A 43 6.18 -36.18 10.21
N LYS A 44 6.69 -36.53 11.40
CA LYS A 44 7.61 -35.71 12.20
C LYS A 44 9.06 -36.19 12.12
N SER A 45 9.34 -37.33 11.49
CA SER A 45 10.67 -37.96 11.49
C SER A 45 11.61 -37.43 10.42
N ASP A 46 11.08 -36.77 9.39
CA ASP A 46 11.84 -36.20 8.28
C ASP A 46 11.33 -34.77 8.05
N PHE A 47 12.26 -33.82 7.89
CA PHE A 47 11.88 -32.44 7.69
C PHE A 47 11.14 -32.25 6.35
N ALA A 48 11.43 -33.06 5.33
CA ALA A 48 10.76 -32.97 4.04
C ALA A 48 9.30 -33.46 4.09
N THR A 49 9.00 -34.50 4.87
CA THR A 49 7.60 -34.94 5.09
C THR A 49 6.83 -33.94 5.93
N LEU A 50 7.48 -33.34 6.93
CA LEU A 50 6.91 -32.26 7.71
C LEU A 50 6.51 -31.05 6.84
N VAL A 51 7.40 -30.58 5.97
CA VAL A 51 7.11 -29.45 5.06
C VAL A 51 5.90 -29.78 4.17
N LYS A 52 5.82 -30.99 3.61
CA LYS A 52 4.66 -31.41 2.81
C LYS A 52 3.36 -31.41 3.61
N ALA A 53 3.39 -31.90 4.85
CA ALA A 53 2.22 -31.89 5.72
C ALA A 53 1.81 -30.45 6.11
N PHE A 54 2.80 -29.58 6.31
CA PHE A 54 2.59 -28.16 6.60
C PHE A 54 1.94 -27.44 5.42
N ASP A 55 2.50 -27.59 4.21
CA ASP A 55 1.96 -26.98 2.99
C ASP A 55 0.56 -27.50 2.64
N ALA A 56 0.25 -28.76 2.96
CA ALA A 56 -1.09 -29.30 2.80
C ALA A 56 -2.12 -28.67 3.76
N LYS A 57 -1.68 -28.31 4.97
CA LYS A 57 -2.54 -27.72 6.01
C LYS A 57 -2.68 -26.21 5.86
N TRP A 58 -1.61 -25.53 5.49
CA TRP A 58 -1.55 -24.10 5.19
C TRP A 58 -1.00 -23.92 3.79
N PRO A 59 -1.82 -24.17 2.75
CA PRO A 59 -1.39 -23.88 1.39
C PRO A 59 -1.00 -22.40 1.34
N MET A 60 0.22 -22.13 0.91
CA MET A 60 0.69 -20.77 0.73
C MET A 60 -0.34 -20.07 -0.17
N PRO A 61 -0.91 -18.93 0.26
CA PRO A 61 -1.88 -18.22 -0.56
C PRO A 61 -1.24 -18.04 -1.92
N GLN A 62 -1.82 -18.64 -2.96
CA GLN A 62 -1.34 -18.35 -4.30
C GLN A 62 -1.50 -16.85 -4.45
N PHE A 63 -0.38 -16.16 -4.65
CA PHE A 63 -0.40 -14.74 -4.92
C PHE A 63 -1.17 -14.63 -6.23
N ILE A 64 -2.46 -14.31 -6.13
CA ILE A 64 -3.29 -14.07 -7.29
C ILE A 64 -2.70 -12.79 -7.86
N SER A 65 -1.78 -12.96 -8.82
CA SER A 65 -1.25 -11.86 -9.59
C SER A 65 -2.44 -11.05 -10.04
N ARG A 66 -2.44 -9.76 -9.68
CA ARG A 66 -3.55 -8.86 -10.01
C ARG A 66 -3.82 -9.04 -11.50
N PRO A 67 -5.08 -9.27 -11.91
CA PRO A 67 -5.36 -9.48 -13.32
C PRO A 67 -4.82 -8.27 -14.08
N GLN A 68 -3.99 -8.54 -15.08
CA GLN A 68 -3.19 -7.53 -15.77
C GLN A 68 -4.02 -6.35 -16.28
N ALA A 69 -5.26 -6.61 -16.73
CA ALA A 69 -6.20 -5.58 -17.14
C ALA A 69 -6.51 -4.56 -16.02
N LEU A 70 -6.60 -5.00 -14.75
CA LEU A 70 -6.79 -4.10 -13.62
C LEU A 70 -5.54 -3.26 -13.35
N VAL A 71 -4.34 -3.86 -13.42
CA VAL A 71 -3.07 -3.13 -13.25
C VAL A 71 -2.92 -2.07 -14.33
N ILE A 72 -3.19 -2.42 -15.60
CA ILE A 72 -3.19 -1.47 -16.72
C ILE A 72 -4.20 -0.35 -16.47
N ASN A 73 -5.41 -0.65 -16.02
CA ASN A 73 -6.42 0.38 -15.74
C ASN A 73 -5.99 1.28 -14.58
N GLU A 74 -5.33 0.74 -13.57
CA GLU A 74 -4.79 1.51 -12.44
C GLU A 74 -3.66 2.45 -12.88
N ILE A 75 -2.75 1.97 -13.73
CA ILE A 75 -1.72 2.80 -14.35
C ILE A 75 -2.34 3.94 -15.17
N LYS A 76 -3.37 3.65 -15.96
CA LYS A 76 -4.09 4.68 -16.76
C LYS A 76 -4.86 5.67 -15.89
N ALA A 77 -5.34 5.22 -14.73
CA ALA A 77 -6.04 6.06 -13.77
C ALA A 77 -5.07 6.92 -12.93
N ASN A 78 -3.79 6.54 -12.84
CA ASN A 78 -2.76 7.27 -12.11
C ASN A 78 -2.38 8.57 -12.84
N LYS A 79 -3.17 9.62 -12.62
CA LYS A 79 -2.97 10.94 -13.22
C LYS A 79 -2.53 11.94 -12.17
N LEU A 80 -1.62 12.82 -12.54
CA LEU A 80 -1.18 13.92 -11.69
C LEU A 80 -1.92 15.20 -12.13
N PRO A 81 -2.84 15.75 -11.33
CA PRO A 81 -3.57 16.94 -11.72
C PRO A 81 -2.67 18.19 -11.58
N LEU A 82 -2.89 19.19 -12.44
CA LEU A 82 -2.02 20.37 -12.55
C LEU A 82 -1.89 21.15 -11.23
N ASN A 83 -2.96 21.21 -10.44
CA ASN A 83 -2.99 21.87 -9.14
C ASN A 83 -2.10 21.19 -8.08
N GLU A 84 -1.82 19.90 -8.23
CA GLU A 84 -0.99 19.13 -7.29
C GLU A 84 0.48 19.14 -7.67
N VAL A 85 0.84 19.62 -8.86
CA VAL A 85 2.22 19.65 -9.35
C VAL A 85 3.14 20.47 -8.44
N GLY A 86 4.27 19.88 -8.03
CA GLY A 86 5.26 20.54 -7.17
C GLY A 86 4.77 20.78 -5.74
N GLN A 87 3.70 20.11 -5.30
CA GLN A 87 3.34 20.06 -3.87
C GLN A 87 4.18 19.00 -3.16
N VAL A 88 4.48 19.23 -1.89
CA VAL A 88 5.05 18.21 -1.02
C VAL A 88 3.93 17.28 -0.57
N VAL A 89 4.07 16.00 -0.85
CA VAL A 89 3.14 14.94 -0.46
C VAL A 89 3.89 13.88 0.34
N LYS A 90 3.16 13.13 1.16
CA LYS A 90 3.71 11.95 1.83
C LYS A 90 3.59 10.76 0.91
N ASP A 91 4.70 10.07 0.67
CA ASP A 91 4.69 8.79 -0.03
C ASP A 91 4.06 7.69 0.83
N GLU A 92 3.88 6.49 0.25
CA GLU A 92 3.37 5.29 0.94
C GLU A 92 4.16 4.94 2.21
N ASP A 93 5.45 5.26 2.24
CA ASP A 93 6.35 5.06 3.39
C ASP A 93 6.30 6.21 4.41
N GLY A 94 5.47 7.23 4.16
CA GLY A 94 5.30 8.40 5.02
C GLY A 94 6.38 9.48 4.85
N MET A 95 7.28 9.32 3.89
CA MET A 95 8.34 10.27 3.57
C MET A 95 7.81 11.45 2.76
N GLU A 96 8.29 12.66 3.05
CA GLU A 96 7.93 13.86 2.32
C GLU A 96 8.71 13.94 1.01
N VAL A 97 7.96 13.88 -0.10
CA VAL A 97 8.50 13.89 -1.47
C VAL A 97 7.67 14.85 -2.32
N LEU A 98 8.22 15.31 -3.44
CA LEU A 98 7.44 16.13 -4.36
C LEU A 98 6.40 15.27 -5.10
N SER A 99 5.24 15.84 -5.39
CA SER A 99 4.10 15.11 -5.96
C SER A 99 4.40 14.42 -7.28
N HIS A 100 5.27 15.01 -8.11
CA HIS A 100 5.71 14.38 -9.36
C HIS A 100 6.66 13.20 -9.13
N GLN A 101 7.48 13.24 -8.07
CA GLN A 101 8.35 12.14 -7.66
C GLN A 101 7.52 10.99 -7.10
N ALA A 102 6.58 11.28 -6.18
CA ALA A 102 5.64 10.29 -5.65
C ALA A 102 4.84 9.62 -6.79
N TRP A 103 4.37 10.41 -7.74
CA TRP A 103 3.65 9.92 -8.90
C TRP A 103 4.52 9.00 -9.77
N ALA A 104 5.79 9.36 -10.00
CA ALA A 104 6.72 8.55 -10.78
C ALA A 104 7.05 7.21 -10.09
N GLN A 105 7.33 7.24 -8.79
CA GLN A 105 7.61 6.05 -7.97
C GLN A 105 6.40 5.11 -7.89
N ARG A 106 5.19 5.66 -7.72
CA ARG A 106 3.95 4.87 -7.78
C ARG A 106 3.75 4.22 -9.15
N THR A 107 4.05 4.95 -10.22
CA THR A 107 3.97 4.41 -11.59
C THR A 107 4.97 3.27 -11.78
N TRP A 108 6.18 3.40 -11.24
CA TRP A 108 7.19 2.34 -11.27
C TRP A 108 6.73 1.07 -10.52
N LYS A 109 6.17 1.22 -9.32
CA LYS A 109 5.59 0.12 -8.54
C LYS A 109 4.50 -0.62 -9.31
N LEU A 110 3.61 0.11 -9.99
CA LEU A 110 2.54 -0.50 -10.79
C LEU A 110 3.06 -1.20 -12.04
N LEU A 111 4.14 -0.71 -12.65
CA LEU A 111 4.79 -1.36 -13.79
C LEU A 111 5.48 -2.66 -13.41
N ALA A 112 6.05 -2.75 -12.20
CA ALA A 112 6.69 -3.97 -11.70
C ALA A 112 5.71 -5.15 -11.57
N ASP A 113 4.42 -4.85 -11.39
CA ASP A 113 3.34 -5.85 -11.34
C ASP A 113 2.90 -6.36 -12.72
N ILE A 114 3.37 -5.73 -13.81
CA ILE A 114 3.10 -6.19 -15.18
C ILE A 114 4.18 -7.19 -15.59
N PRO A 115 3.82 -8.39 -16.07
CA PRO A 115 4.80 -9.32 -16.63
C PRO A 115 5.53 -8.67 -17.82
N SER A 116 6.86 -8.85 -17.88
CA SER A 116 7.86 -8.07 -18.63
C SER A 116 7.68 -7.95 -20.16
N GLY A 117 6.59 -8.46 -20.73
CA GLY A 117 6.28 -8.40 -22.16
C GLY A 117 5.22 -7.37 -22.58
N ASP A 118 4.44 -6.81 -21.63
CA ASP A 118 3.25 -6.00 -21.96
C ASP A 118 3.30 -4.52 -21.54
N SER A 119 4.44 -4.04 -21.03
CA SER A 119 4.69 -2.62 -20.79
C SER A 119 4.99 -1.86 -22.10
N GLY A 120 4.21 -2.12 -23.15
CA GLY A 120 4.45 -1.61 -24.51
C GLY A 120 4.43 -0.08 -24.61
N THR A 121 4.99 0.43 -25.70
CA THR A 121 5.08 1.87 -26.01
C THR A 121 3.73 2.59 -25.97
N LEU A 122 2.64 1.92 -26.35
CA LEU A 122 1.27 2.45 -26.29
C LEU A 122 0.80 2.76 -24.86
N LEU A 123 1.17 1.94 -23.87
CA LEU A 123 0.82 2.22 -22.48
C LEU A 123 1.59 3.45 -21.99
N MET A 124 2.84 3.60 -22.40
CA MET A 124 3.66 4.76 -22.07
C MET A 124 3.08 6.05 -22.64
N GLU A 125 2.60 6.04 -23.88
CA GLU A 125 1.90 7.19 -24.46
C GLU A 125 0.66 7.58 -23.65
N HIS A 126 -0.13 6.61 -23.20
CA HIS A 126 -1.31 6.89 -22.39
C HIS A 126 -0.96 7.47 -21.02
N VAL A 127 0.10 6.99 -20.38
CA VAL A 127 0.56 7.53 -19.09
C VAL A 127 1.19 8.90 -19.28
N ARG A 128 1.89 9.15 -20.39
CA ARG A 128 2.37 10.48 -20.78
C ARG A 128 1.21 11.48 -20.87
N ASP A 129 0.09 11.08 -21.47
CA ASP A 129 -1.11 11.93 -21.53
C ASP A 129 -1.77 12.16 -20.16
N GLY A 130 -1.46 11.33 -19.16
CA GLY A 130 -1.85 11.53 -17.77
C GLY A 130 -1.09 12.65 -17.06
N LEU A 131 0.03 13.13 -17.61
CA LEU A 131 0.73 14.30 -17.06
C LEU A 131 0.20 15.63 -17.65
N PRO A 132 0.15 16.69 -16.83
CA PRO A 132 -0.14 18.03 -17.30
C PRO A 132 0.82 18.46 -18.40
N VAL A 133 0.31 19.18 -19.40
CA VAL A 133 1.08 19.64 -20.56
C VAL A 133 2.31 20.44 -20.14
N ALA A 134 2.19 21.22 -19.06
CA ALA A 134 3.30 22.00 -18.54
C ALA A 134 4.48 21.14 -18.06
N LEU A 135 4.22 20.03 -17.34
CA LEU A 135 5.26 19.07 -16.96
C LEU A 135 5.84 18.37 -18.19
N ARG A 136 5.00 18.00 -19.16
CA ARG A 136 5.47 17.37 -20.40
C ARG A 136 6.43 18.26 -21.21
N ARG A 137 6.32 19.58 -21.09
CA ARG A 137 7.25 20.53 -21.74
C ARG A 137 8.59 20.62 -21.04
N LEU A 138 8.63 20.40 -19.72
CA LEU A 138 9.87 20.42 -18.93
C LEU A 138 10.71 19.16 -19.15
N ILE A 139 10.08 18.03 -19.46
CA ILE A 139 10.79 16.80 -19.80
C ILE A 139 11.48 17.00 -21.14
N THR A 140 12.82 16.98 -21.12
CA THR A 140 13.67 17.17 -22.30
C THR A 140 13.22 16.22 -23.43
N PRO A 141 13.19 16.68 -24.70
CA PRO A 141 12.85 15.80 -25.83
C PRO A 141 13.78 14.59 -25.94
N GLU A 142 15.02 14.70 -25.45
CA GLU A 142 15.96 13.59 -25.35
C GLU A 142 15.53 12.52 -24.35
N ALA A 143 14.68 12.85 -23.37
CA ALA A 143 14.04 11.94 -22.44
C ALA A 143 12.68 11.40 -22.94
N LYS A 144 12.29 11.69 -24.19
CA LYS A 144 11.21 10.96 -24.91
C LYS A 144 11.65 9.54 -25.31
N LEU A 145 12.48 8.92 -24.49
CA LEU A 145 13.09 7.63 -24.74
C LEU A 145 12.02 6.55 -24.71
N ASP A 146 12.22 5.51 -25.52
CA ASP A 146 11.36 4.32 -25.63
C ASP A 146 11.38 3.44 -24.37
N SER A 147 12.09 3.88 -23.31
CA SER A 147 12.24 3.14 -22.06
C SER A 147 11.55 3.85 -20.90
N TRP A 148 10.74 3.09 -20.18
CA TRP A 148 10.03 3.52 -18.98
C TRP A 148 10.98 4.07 -17.92
N GLU A 149 12.12 3.41 -17.73
CA GLU A 149 13.12 3.78 -16.72
C GLU A 149 13.65 5.19 -16.95
N LYS A 150 14.07 5.47 -18.19
CA LYS A 150 14.65 6.77 -18.53
C LYS A 150 13.61 7.88 -18.49
N TRP A 151 12.38 7.58 -18.90
CA TRP A 151 11.29 8.55 -18.89
C TRP A 151 10.86 8.90 -17.46
N LEU A 152 10.68 7.92 -16.57
CA LEU A 152 10.30 8.15 -15.18
C LEU A 152 11.42 8.80 -14.38
N ALA A 153 12.69 8.43 -14.62
CA ALA A 153 13.84 9.12 -14.03
C ALA A 153 13.90 10.59 -14.45
N ALA A 154 13.56 10.92 -15.71
CA ALA A 154 13.49 12.30 -16.17
C ALA A 154 12.33 13.08 -15.52
N VAL A 155 11.19 12.43 -15.22
CA VAL A 155 10.11 13.04 -14.45
C VAL A 155 10.59 13.32 -13.02
N GLU A 156 11.22 12.36 -12.36
CA GLU A 156 11.70 12.50 -10.98
C GLU A 156 12.77 13.59 -10.83
N ALA A 157 13.61 13.77 -11.86
CA ALA A 157 14.69 14.75 -11.91
C ALA A 157 14.24 16.19 -12.25
N ILE A 158 12.94 16.46 -12.43
CA ILE A 158 12.46 17.83 -12.66
C ILE A 158 12.74 18.69 -11.42
N ASP A 159 13.47 19.78 -11.64
CA ASP A 159 13.87 20.71 -10.60
C ASP A 159 12.68 21.51 -10.05
N LEU A 160 12.73 21.80 -8.74
CA LEU A 160 11.71 22.55 -8.02
C LEU A 160 11.55 23.98 -8.57
N HIS A 161 12.64 24.59 -9.05
CA HIS A 161 12.56 25.93 -9.66
C HIS A 161 11.68 25.92 -10.92
N ALA A 162 11.93 24.97 -11.83
CA ALA A 162 11.16 24.82 -13.06
C ALA A 162 9.66 24.52 -12.78
N LEU A 163 9.37 23.77 -11.70
CA LEU A 163 8.00 23.51 -11.26
C LEU A 163 7.31 24.78 -10.74
N ASN A 164 8.02 25.62 -10.00
CA ASN A 164 7.49 26.89 -9.53
C ASN A 164 7.24 27.86 -10.68
N ASP A 165 8.10 27.89 -11.70
CA ASP A 165 7.90 28.70 -12.91
C ASP A 165 6.61 28.27 -13.65
N VAL A 166 6.41 26.97 -13.79
CA VAL A 166 5.17 26.40 -14.36
C VAL A 166 3.93 26.77 -13.54
N ARG A 167 4.02 26.76 -12.21
CA ARG A 167 2.91 27.14 -11.34
C ARG A 167 2.58 28.62 -11.49
N GLU A 168 3.61 29.47 -11.57
CA GLU A 168 3.47 30.91 -11.77
C GLU A 168 2.83 31.23 -13.13
N GLU A 169 3.25 30.57 -14.22
CA GLU A 169 2.63 30.68 -15.55
C GLU A 169 1.12 30.35 -15.51
N HIS A 170 0.74 29.37 -14.69
CA HIS A 170 -0.65 28.91 -14.55
C HIS A 170 -1.42 29.60 -13.41
N GLY A 171 -0.85 30.63 -12.76
CA GLY A 171 -1.51 31.37 -11.68
C GLY A 171 -1.77 30.54 -10.42
N LEU A 172 -1.02 29.45 -10.21
CA LEU A 172 -1.09 28.61 -9.03
C LEU A 172 -0.16 29.17 -7.94
N PRO A 173 -0.53 29.07 -6.65
CA PRO A 173 0.35 29.48 -5.56
C PRO A 173 1.65 28.67 -5.62
N ARG A 174 2.78 29.18 -5.10
CA ARG A 174 4.03 28.39 -5.02
C ARG A 174 3.84 27.12 -4.18
N GLY A 175 4.58 26.07 -4.53
CA GLY A 175 4.57 24.82 -3.76
C GLY A 175 5.03 25.08 -2.34
N GLY A 176 4.47 24.33 -1.39
CA GLY A 176 4.97 24.35 -0.01
C GLY A 176 6.48 24.12 -0.05
N VAL A 177 7.24 25.03 0.57
CA VAL A 177 8.69 24.90 0.66
C VAL A 177 8.97 23.62 1.44
N LEU A 178 9.96 22.84 0.98
CA LEU A 178 10.62 21.75 1.71
C LEU A 178 11.39 22.28 2.93
N ASP A 179 10.84 23.28 3.62
CA ASP A 179 11.34 23.76 4.89
C ASP A 179 10.86 22.76 5.93
N THR A 180 11.80 21.97 6.43
CA THR A 180 11.67 20.97 7.49
C THR A 180 11.14 21.53 8.83
N GLU A 181 10.85 22.84 8.91
CA GLU A 181 10.49 23.53 10.15
C GLU A 181 9.12 24.25 10.11
N THR A 182 8.43 24.36 8.96
CA THR A 182 7.34 25.36 8.84
C THR A 182 5.93 24.81 8.57
N TRP A 183 5.68 23.49 8.69
CA TRP A 183 4.35 22.94 8.38
C TRP A 183 3.78 21.99 9.44
N GLY A 184 3.43 22.58 10.59
CA GLY A 184 2.19 22.21 11.25
C GLY A 184 1.01 22.65 10.37
N SER A 185 0.42 21.71 9.63
CA SER A 185 -0.67 21.92 8.68
C SER A 185 -1.75 22.91 9.16
N PRO A 186 -2.10 23.97 8.39
CA PRO A 186 -3.33 24.71 8.65
C PRO A 186 -4.59 23.86 8.37
N SER A 187 -4.49 22.76 7.60
CA SER A 187 -5.65 21.89 7.34
C SER A 187 -6.08 21.03 8.54
N ASN A 188 -5.21 20.86 9.56
CA ASN A 188 -5.60 20.23 10.82
C ASN A 188 -6.19 21.26 11.79
N ALA A 189 -5.80 22.53 11.75
CA ALA A 189 -6.38 23.54 12.64
C ALA A 189 -7.84 23.87 12.27
N GLU A 190 -8.18 23.92 10.98
CA GLU A 190 -9.57 24.12 10.55
C GLU A 190 -10.45 22.89 10.80
N ASN A 191 -9.89 21.67 10.60
CA ASN A 191 -10.59 20.44 10.92
C ASN A 191 -10.70 20.20 12.44
N GLU A 192 -9.67 20.51 13.23
CA GLU A 192 -9.76 20.46 14.70
C GLU A 192 -10.69 21.54 15.23
N ALA A 193 -10.70 22.75 14.67
CA ALA A 193 -11.67 23.77 15.04
C ALA A 193 -13.10 23.33 14.70
N ALA A 194 -13.32 22.69 13.56
CA ALA A 194 -14.61 22.13 13.18
C ALA A 194 -15.03 20.97 14.09
N ILE A 195 -14.13 20.03 14.40
CA ILE A 195 -14.38 18.90 15.31
C ILE A 195 -14.59 19.39 16.74
N THR A 196 -13.85 20.39 17.19
CA THR A 196 -14.00 21.02 18.52
C THR A 196 -15.31 21.80 18.60
N ASN A 197 -15.73 22.48 17.54
CA ASN A 197 -17.01 23.17 17.48
C ASN A 197 -18.18 22.18 17.47
N ILE A 198 -18.08 21.07 16.74
CA ILE A 198 -19.06 19.98 16.76
C ILE A 198 -19.11 19.35 18.17
N ALA A 199 -17.97 19.06 18.79
CA ALA A 199 -17.91 18.50 20.15
C ALA A 199 -18.47 19.47 21.21
N GLN A 200 -18.23 20.78 21.08
CA GLN A 200 -18.83 21.81 21.93
C GLN A 200 -20.34 21.93 21.73
N ARG A 201 -20.82 21.91 20.48
CA ARG A 201 -22.27 21.89 20.17
C ARG A 201 -22.96 20.65 20.74
N LEU A 202 -22.30 19.49 20.67
CA LEU A 202 -22.82 18.26 21.27
C LEU A 202 -22.88 18.39 22.80
N ARG A 203 -21.83 18.91 23.47
CA ARG A 203 -21.84 19.13 24.93
C ARG A 203 -22.96 20.06 25.42
N VAL A 204 -23.31 21.10 24.66
CA VAL A 204 -24.42 22.00 25.01
C VAL A 204 -25.79 21.32 24.86
N THR A 205 -25.91 20.33 23.97
CA THR A 205 -27.19 19.68 23.65
C THR A 205 -27.59 18.62 24.70
N TYR A 206 -26.64 18.01 25.43
CA TYR A 206 -26.95 16.99 26.45
C TYR A 206 -27.35 17.56 27.83
N MET A 207 -27.13 18.85 28.09
CA MET A 207 -27.45 19.47 29.40
C MET A 207 -28.84 20.13 29.44
N LEU A 208 -29.49 20.32 28.29
CA LEU A 208 -30.83 20.89 28.16
C LEU A 208 -31.79 19.84 27.60
N SER A 209 -31.93 18.72 28.30
CA SER A 209 -33.07 17.82 28.06
C SER A 209 -34.33 18.55 28.51
N PRO A 210 -35.27 18.91 27.62
CA PRO A 210 -36.53 19.49 28.03
C PRO A 210 -37.25 18.44 28.89
N GLN A 211 -37.59 18.83 30.10
CA GLN A 211 -38.37 18.00 31.02
C GLN A 211 -39.63 17.52 30.27
N ARG A 212 -39.69 16.23 29.95
CA ARG A 212 -40.85 15.65 29.25
C ARG A 212 -42.06 15.79 30.17
N THR A 213 -42.94 16.72 29.86
CA THR A 213 -44.27 16.74 30.45
C THR A 213 -45.00 15.46 30.05
N PRO A 214 -45.67 14.77 30.99
CA PRO A 214 -46.39 13.54 30.70
C PRO A 214 -47.48 13.79 29.64
N PRO A 215 -47.71 12.81 28.73
CA PRO A 215 -48.69 12.97 27.67
C PRO A 215 -50.12 13.09 28.23
N PRO A 216 -50.95 13.98 27.67
CA PRO A 216 -52.37 14.06 28.05
C PRO A 216 -53.12 12.79 27.62
N PRO A 217 -54.18 12.40 28.36
CA PRO A 217 -54.96 11.21 28.05
C PRO A 217 -55.68 11.35 26.70
N PRO A 218 -55.92 10.23 25.98
CA PRO A 218 -56.47 10.25 24.64
C PRO A 218 -57.91 10.79 24.63
N ARG A 219 -58.13 11.87 23.89
CA ARG A 219 -59.47 12.36 23.53
C ARG A 219 -60.09 11.38 22.53
N ARG A 220 -61.24 10.79 22.91
CA ARG A 220 -62.10 10.04 22.01
C ARG A 220 -62.67 11.00 20.96
N VAL A 221 -62.23 10.85 19.71
CA VAL A 221 -62.84 11.50 18.56
C VAL A 221 -63.87 10.53 17.98
N THR A 222 -65.14 10.83 18.19
CA THR A 222 -66.25 10.23 17.44
C THR A 222 -66.22 10.80 16.02
N THR A 223 -65.81 9.99 15.04
CA THR A 223 -65.93 10.33 13.63
C THR A 223 -67.37 10.07 13.15
N PRO A 224 -67.99 11.01 12.41
CA PRO A 224 -69.29 10.77 11.79
C PRO A 224 -69.15 9.91 10.54
N TYR A 225 -70.06 8.94 10.47
CA TYR A 225 -70.31 8.03 9.37
C TYR A 225 -70.60 8.79 8.06
N THR A 226 -69.79 8.57 7.04
CA THR A 226 -70.01 9.09 5.68
C THR A 226 -70.48 7.94 4.79
N PRO A 227 -71.65 8.04 4.13
CA PRO A 227 -72.19 6.96 3.31
C PRO A 227 -71.45 6.81 1.98
N GLN A 228 -71.27 5.54 1.62
CA GLN A 228 -70.75 5.01 0.36
C GLN A 228 -71.48 5.56 -0.87
N ALA A 229 -70.71 6.04 -1.85
CA ALA A 229 -71.14 6.17 -3.24
C ALA A 229 -70.31 5.22 -4.11
N ALA A 230 -71.00 4.64 -5.09
CA ALA A 230 -70.60 3.48 -5.87
C ALA A 230 -69.60 3.76 -7.00
N ARG A 231 -69.07 2.64 -7.55
CA ARG A 231 -68.48 2.44 -8.90
C ARG A 231 -67.03 2.93 -9.08
N LEU A 232 -66.12 2.25 -9.79
CA LEU A 232 -66.20 1.32 -10.92
C LEU A 232 -65.10 0.26 -10.89
N SER A 233 -65.37 -0.83 -11.60
CA SER A 233 -64.56 -2.01 -11.87
C SER A 233 -63.12 -1.73 -12.34
N GLN A 234 -62.14 -2.42 -11.75
CA GLN A 234 -60.83 -2.65 -12.36
C GLN A 234 -60.64 -4.15 -12.63
N PRO A 235 -60.01 -4.52 -13.77
CA PRO A 235 -59.79 -5.91 -14.14
C PRO A 235 -58.66 -6.55 -13.32
N GLU A 236 -58.85 -7.83 -13.02
CA GLU A 236 -57.91 -8.74 -12.39
C GLU A 236 -56.57 -8.76 -13.14
N PHE A 237 -55.50 -8.39 -12.44
CA PHE A 237 -54.15 -8.84 -12.79
C PHE A 237 -53.68 -9.87 -11.78
N THR A 238 -53.39 -11.02 -12.36
CA THR A 238 -52.88 -12.28 -11.86
C THR A 238 -51.86 -12.19 -10.72
N SER A 239 -52.14 -13.00 -9.71
CA SER A 239 -51.35 -13.33 -8.53
C SER A 239 -49.89 -13.65 -8.85
N ARG A 240 -48.98 -12.88 -8.26
CA ARG A 240 -47.55 -13.18 -8.19
C ARG A 240 -47.30 -14.16 -7.04
N PRO A 241 -46.64 -15.32 -7.26
CA PRO A 241 -46.36 -16.26 -6.20
C PRO A 241 -45.37 -15.68 -5.19
N SER A 242 -45.75 -15.79 -3.92
CA SER A 242 -45.00 -15.41 -2.72
C SER A 242 -43.68 -16.18 -2.66
N GLN A 243 -42.55 -15.48 -2.73
CA GLN A 243 -41.27 -16.10 -2.41
C GLN A 243 -41.13 -16.28 -0.89
N PRO A 244 -40.59 -17.41 -0.42
CA PRO A 244 -40.29 -17.61 1.00
C PRO A 244 -39.23 -16.61 1.44
N ARG A 245 -39.56 -15.81 2.47
CA ARG A 245 -38.62 -14.93 3.14
C ARG A 245 -37.51 -15.77 3.78
N TYR A 246 -36.30 -15.65 3.26
CA TYR A 246 -35.10 -16.15 3.90
C TYR A 246 -34.75 -15.22 5.06
N ASN A 247 -34.88 -15.68 6.30
CA ASN A 247 -34.36 -14.99 7.48
C ASN A 247 -32.89 -15.41 7.67
N PRO A 248 -31.91 -14.49 7.52
CA PRO A 248 -30.54 -14.80 7.89
C PRO A 248 -30.41 -14.92 9.42
N PRO A 249 -29.58 -15.85 9.92
CA PRO A 249 -29.29 -15.94 11.35
C PRO A 249 -28.58 -14.67 11.82
N THR A 250 -29.08 -14.08 12.90
CA THR A 250 -28.45 -12.98 13.63
C THR A 250 -27.16 -13.49 14.28
N TYR A 251 -26.02 -13.19 13.67
CA TYR A 251 -24.73 -13.30 14.32
C TYR A 251 -24.56 -12.13 15.31
N SER A 252 -24.52 -12.47 16.59
CA SER A 252 -24.14 -11.58 17.68
C SER A 252 -22.71 -11.10 17.47
N SER A 253 -22.55 -9.89 16.95
CA SER A 253 -21.26 -9.23 16.79
C SER A 253 -20.87 -8.57 18.11
N THR A 254 -20.25 -9.35 18.99
CA THR A 254 -19.41 -8.82 20.08
C THR A 254 -17.99 -9.27 19.80
N PRO A 255 -17.09 -8.37 19.35
CA PRO A 255 -15.69 -8.72 19.20
C PRO A 255 -15.05 -8.94 20.58
N PRO A 256 -14.23 -9.99 20.75
CA PRO A 256 -13.40 -10.09 21.94
C PRO A 256 -12.37 -8.96 21.91
N GLN A 257 -12.37 -8.14 22.97
CA GLN A 257 -11.31 -7.16 23.21
C GLN A 257 -10.01 -7.92 23.51
N CYS A 258 -9.17 -8.07 22.49
CA CYS A 258 -7.76 -8.41 22.71
C CYS A 258 -7.06 -7.13 23.19
N ALA A 259 -6.52 -7.17 24.40
CA ALA A 259 -5.69 -6.13 24.96
C ALA A 259 -4.50 -5.82 24.03
N HIS A 260 -4.38 -4.56 23.62
CA HIS A 260 -3.21 -4.03 22.95
C HIS A 260 -2.01 -4.08 23.91
N SER A 261 -1.06 -5.00 23.68
CA SER A 261 0.30 -4.88 24.21
C SER A 261 1.19 -4.26 23.13
N GLY A 262 1.83 -3.14 23.46
CA GLY A 262 2.69 -2.36 22.55
C GLY A 262 4.03 -3.02 22.20
N GLU A 263 4.30 -4.24 22.68
CA GLU A 263 5.59 -4.92 22.47
C GLU A 263 5.68 -5.64 21.11
N ALA A 264 4.56 -6.09 20.54
CA ALA A 264 4.59 -6.84 19.27
C ALA A 264 5.02 -5.99 18.06
N GLN A 265 4.75 -4.66 18.09
CA GLN A 265 5.16 -3.76 17.01
C GLN A 265 6.65 -3.37 17.06
N GLN A 266 7.26 -3.40 18.25
CA GLN A 266 8.70 -3.13 18.38
C GLN A 266 9.55 -4.28 17.83
N TYR A 267 9.10 -5.52 17.96
CA TYR A 267 9.82 -6.69 17.47
C TYR A 267 9.87 -6.77 15.94
N VAL A 268 8.79 -6.39 15.25
CA VAL A 268 8.75 -6.37 13.76
C VAL A 268 9.66 -5.27 13.21
N ARG A 269 9.72 -4.08 13.84
CA ARG A 269 10.65 -3.02 13.42
C ARG A 269 12.12 -3.40 13.58
N ALA A 270 12.47 -4.13 14.65
CA ALA A 270 13.84 -4.56 14.89
C ALA A 270 14.34 -5.53 13.80
N ILE A 271 13.49 -6.46 13.34
CA ILE A 271 13.85 -7.46 12.32
C ILE A 271 14.07 -6.80 10.95
N TYR A 272 13.22 -5.84 10.56
CA TYR A 272 13.38 -5.14 9.27
C TYR A 272 14.64 -4.25 9.24
N SER A 273 15.05 -3.64 10.36
CA SER A 273 16.24 -2.78 10.41
C SER A 273 17.58 -3.53 10.29
N GLN A 274 17.64 -4.78 10.73
CA GLN A 274 18.87 -5.59 10.65
C GLN A 274 19.10 -6.14 9.24
N SER A 275 18.04 -6.42 8.49
CA SER A 275 18.14 -6.96 7.12
C SER A 275 18.65 -5.91 6.12
N THR A 276 18.24 -4.65 6.27
CA THR A 276 18.69 -3.56 5.38
C THR A 276 20.14 -3.15 5.62
N SER A 277 20.63 -3.21 6.86
CA SER A 277 22.02 -2.89 7.18
C SER A 277 23.00 -3.95 6.63
N SER A 278 22.61 -5.23 6.65
CA SER A 278 23.42 -6.33 6.10
C SER A 278 23.56 -6.23 4.57
N LEU A 279 22.47 -5.87 3.87
CA LEU A 279 22.49 -5.70 2.42
C LEU A 279 23.30 -4.49 1.96
N LEU A 280 23.26 -3.38 2.72
CA LEU A 280 24.07 -2.19 2.40
C LEU A 280 25.57 -2.46 2.56
N GLN A 281 25.94 -3.22 3.60
CA GLN A 281 27.33 -3.54 3.88
C GLN A 281 27.92 -4.56 2.88
N ALA A 282 27.09 -5.48 2.37
CA ALA A 282 27.48 -6.38 1.29
C ALA A 282 27.67 -5.63 -0.06
N ALA A 283 26.83 -4.61 -0.34
CA ALA A 283 26.97 -3.80 -1.55
C ALA A 283 28.22 -2.90 -1.52
N GLN A 284 28.60 -2.37 -0.35
CA GLN A 284 29.84 -1.59 -0.21
C GLN A 284 31.11 -2.44 -0.38
N ALA A 285 31.10 -3.70 0.08
CA ALA A 285 32.24 -4.59 -0.09
C ALA A 285 32.52 -4.95 -1.56
N GLN A 286 31.49 -4.98 -2.42
CA GLN A 286 31.67 -5.27 -3.85
C GLN A 286 32.14 -4.07 -4.68
N ALA A 287 32.03 -2.84 -4.16
CA ALA A 287 32.44 -1.64 -4.85
C ALA A 287 33.96 -1.35 -4.75
N GLU A 288 34.64 -1.90 -3.74
CA GLU A 288 36.09 -1.69 -3.55
C GLU A 288 36.97 -2.65 -4.37
N GLU A 289 36.42 -3.72 -4.94
CA GLU A 289 37.19 -4.72 -5.70
C GLU A 289 37.38 -4.37 -7.19
N THR A 290 36.76 -3.29 -7.68
CA THR A 290 36.83 -2.88 -9.10
C THR A 290 37.50 -1.51 -9.28
N LEU A 291 38.80 -1.42 -8.98
CA LEU A 291 39.64 -0.32 -9.47
C LEU A 291 40.72 -0.87 -10.43
N PRO A 292 40.66 -0.55 -11.74
CA PRO A 292 41.72 -0.93 -12.67
C PRO A 292 42.96 -0.04 -12.49
N VAL A 293 44.10 -0.71 -12.34
CA VAL A 293 45.45 -0.13 -12.33
C VAL A 293 45.70 0.66 -13.62
N SER A 294 45.98 1.95 -13.46
CA SER A 294 46.33 2.88 -14.54
C SER A 294 47.66 2.49 -15.19
N ALA A 295 47.60 1.99 -16.43
CA ALA A 295 48.77 1.82 -17.29
C ALA A 295 48.96 3.07 -18.16
N GLY A 296 50.04 3.81 -17.89
CA GLY A 296 50.44 4.97 -18.67
C GLY A 296 50.84 4.60 -20.09
N THR A 297 50.18 5.19 -21.08
CA THR A 297 50.58 5.12 -22.49
C THR A 297 51.12 6.49 -22.90
N GLN A 298 52.42 6.52 -23.20
CA GLN A 298 53.14 7.69 -23.69
C GLN A 298 52.69 8.03 -25.13
N HIS A 299 52.34 9.30 -25.36
CA HIS A 299 52.08 9.84 -26.69
C HIS A 299 53.40 10.11 -27.42
N ALA A 300 53.59 9.44 -28.55
CA ALA A 300 54.60 9.79 -29.56
C ALA A 300 53.95 10.68 -30.63
N MET A 301 54.50 11.88 -30.81
CA MET A 301 54.13 12.82 -31.87
C MET A 301 54.73 12.40 -33.23
N PRO A 302 54.00 12.53 -34.36
CA PRO A 302 54.61 12.40 -35.68
C PRO A 302 55.12 13.76 -36.21
N ASN A 303 56.38 13.69 -36.64
CA ASN A 303 57.21 14.72 -37.22
C ASN A 303 56.71 15.09 -38.65
N TRP A 304 56.50 16.37 -38.92
CA TRP A 304 56.27 16.89 -40.28
C TRP A 304 57.60 17.39 -40.86
N CYS A 305 58.11 16.75 -41.92
CA CYS A 305 59.04 17.34 -42.88
C CYS A 305 58.87 16.65 -44.25
N ALA A 306 58.67 17.49 -45.25
CA ALA A 306 58.62 17.17 -46.68
C ALA A 306 60.01 16.77 -47.24
N PRO A 307 60.09 16.33 -48.50
CA PRO A 307 60.19 17.29 -49.60
C PRO A 307 59.09 17.17 -50.69
#